data_AF-A0AAN7IKN6-F1
#
_entry.id   AF-A0AAN7IKN6-F1
#
_cell.length_a   1.000
_cell.length_b   1.000
_cell.length_c   1.000
_cell.angle_alpha   90.00
_cell.angle_beta   90.00
_cell.angle_gamma   90.00
#
_symmetry.space_group_name_H-M   'P 1'
#
loop_
_entity.id
_entity.type
_entity.pdbx_description
1 polymer ?
#
loop_
_entity_poly.entity_id
_entity_poly.type
_entity_poly.pdbx_seq_one_letter_code
_entity_poly.pdbx_strand_id
1 'polypeptide(L)'
;MYTLVEFFRAHGFSDQQISDLTMKLPRLYIYNAHKIFKPKFEFFKSLGLSELEIAEILSTEPYILERSLKNQIIPCVQKLRQILGNDENVLRAIKACYCILECNVEKVLQPNISMLVSRGVPMSLIMKMFVFQPKSMLMRTYQFSEAVDEVMKLGFDPNNLLFVLAVRSMAVMSKSLWEQKV
;
A
#
# COMPACT_ATOMS: atom_id res chain seq x y z
N MET A 1 8.59 -30.14 -13.16
CA MET A 1 9.04 -28.99 -12.35
C MET A 1 8.47 -27.76 -13.03
N TYR A 2 7.49 -27.08 -12.43
CA TYR A 2 6.94 -25.86 -13.01
C TYR A 2 8.00 -24.76 -12.95
N THR A 3 8.33 -24.18 -14.09
CA THR A 3 9.15 -22.97 -14.18
C THR A 3 8.39 -21.77 -13.58
N LEU A 4 9.12 -20.69 -13.27
CA LEU A 4 8.53 -19.44 -12.80
C LEU A 4 7.46 -18.92 -13.80
N VAL A 5 7.78 -18.98 -15.09
CA VAL A 5 6.90 -18.51 -16.18
C VAL A 5 5.64 -19.35 -16.26
N GLU A 6 5.76 -20.69 -16.24
CA GLU A 6 4.58 -21.58 -16.25
C GLU A 6 3.71 -21.38 -15.01
N PHE A 7 4.32 -21.15 -13.84
CA PHE A 7 3.57 -20.83 -12.61
C PHE A 7 2.72 -19.57 -12.80
N PHE A 8 3.30 -18.46 -13.28
CA PHE A 8 2.54 -17.22 -13.45
C PHE A 8 1.47 -17.34 -14.55
N ARG A 9 1.76 -18.01 -15.68
CA ARG A 9 0.75 -18.26 -16.73
C ARG A 9 -0.44 -19.06 -16.20
N ALA A 10 -0.17 -20.08 -15.38
CA ALA A 10 -1.22 -20.89 -14.75
C ALA A 10 -2.09 -20.11 -13.75
N HIS A 11 -1.67 -18.91 -13.35
CA HIS A 11 -2.44 -18.01 -12.48
C HIS A 11 -2.90 -16.74 -13.22
N GLY A 12 -3.06 -16.80 -14.55
CA GLY A 12 -3.70 -15.77 -15.34
C GLY A 12 -2.81 -14.59 -15.76
N PHE A 13 -1.49 -14.67 -15.57
CA PHE A 13 -0.58 -13.62 -16.04
C PHE A 13 -0.36 -13.74 -17.55
N SER A 14 -0.44 -12.61 -18.25
CA SER A 14 0.00 -12.50 -19.64
C SER A 14 1.53 -12.52 -19.77
N ASP A 15 2.03 -12.85 -20.97
CA ASP A 15 3.47 -12.83 -21.23
C ASP A 15 4.10 -11.45 -21.01
N GLN A 16 3.36 -10.37 -21.32
CA GLN A 16 3.80 -9.00 -21.04
C GLN A 16 3.94 -8.75 -19.53
N GLN A 17 2.94 -9.13 -18.74
CA GLN A 17 2.99 -8.97 -17.28
C GLN A 17 4.14 -9.77 -16.66
N ILE A 18 4.42 -10.98 -17.16
CA ILE A 18 5.54 -11.80 -16.70
C ILE A 18 6.87 -11.13 -17.07
N SER A 19 6.98 -10.57 -18.29
CA SER A 19 8.15 -9.80 -18.72
C SER A 19 8.38 -8.61 -17.80
N ASP A 20 7.37 -7.77 -17.58
CA ASP A 20 7.48 -6.56 -16.75
C ASP A 20 7.88 -6.90 -15.31
N LEU A 21 7.24 -7.92 -14.73
CA LEU A 21 7.52 -8.43 -13.39
C LEU A 21 8.95 -8.96 -13.26
N THR A 22 9.43 -9.72 -14.24
CA THR A 22 10.79 -10.30 -14.21
C THR A 22 11.88 -9.28 -14.56
N MET A 23 11.59 -8.25 -15.35
CA MET A 23 12.49 -7.12 -15.58
C MET A 23 12.68 -6.27 -14.33
N LYS A 24 11.60 -5.97 -13.61
CA LYS A 24 11.66 -5.23 -12.33
C LYS A 24 12.30 -6.05 -11.22
N LEU A 25 12.07 -7.36 -11.22
CA LEU A 25 12.57 -8.26 -10.18
C LEU A 25 13.20 -9.55 -10.74
N PRO A 26 14.42 -9.47 -11.33
CA PRO A 26 15.09 -10.63 -11.94
C PRO A 26 15.39 -11.76 -10.95
N ARG A 27 15.50 -11.44 -9.65
CA ARG A 27 15.75 -12.42 -8.59
C ARG A 27 14.63 -13.46 -8.45
N LEU A 28 13.46 -13.24 -9.04
CA LEU A 28 12.35 -14.19 -9.00
C LEU A 28 12.71 -15.57 -9.56
N TYR A 29 13.63 -15.64 -10.53
CA TYR A 29 14.08 -16.91 -11.13
C TYR A 29 14.84 -17.82 -10.14
N ILE A 30 15.32 -17.27 -9.02
CA ILE A 30 16.07 -18.01 -8.00
C ILE A 30 15.10 -18.74 -7.05
N TYR A 31 13.88 -18.23 -6.88
CA TYR A 31 12.93 -18.78 -5.93
C TYR A 31 12.16 -19.98 -6.48
N ASN A 32 11.86 -20.94 -5.60
CA ASN A 32 10.89 -21.98 -5.91
C ASN A 32 9.48 -21.37 -5.85
N ALA A 33 8.91 -21.09 -7.02
CA ALA A 33 7.62 -20.41 -7.16
C ALA A 33 6.48 -21.12 -6.40
N HIS A 34 6.42 -22.44 -6.48
CA HIS A 34 5.40 -23.21 -5.77
C HIS A 34 5.53 -23.13 -4.25
N LYS A 35 6.76 -23.13 -3.73
CA LYS A 35 6.98 -23.05 -2.27
C LYS A 35 6.74 -21.65 -1.73
N ILE A 36 7.15 -20.61 -2.48
CA ILE A 36 7.20 -19.23 -1.97
C ILE A 36 5.96 -18.42 -2.38
N PHE A 37 5.51 -18.54 -3.64
CA PHE A 37 4.46 -17.69 -4.17
C PHE A 37 3.07 -18.29 -4.02
N LYS A 38 2.90 -19.61 -4.16
CA LYS A 38 1.59 -20.26 -4.00
C LYS A 38 0.87 -19.86 -2.71
N PRO A 39 1.50 -19.86 -1.51
CA PRO A 39 0.81 -19.45 -0.29
C PRO A 39 0.34 -17.99 -0.30
N LYS A 40 1.06 -17.09 -1.00
CA LYS A 40 0.67 -15.68 -1.15
C LYS A 40 -0.55 -15.55 -2.06
N PHE A 41 -0.58 -16.29 -3.16
CA PHE A 41 -1.72 -16.33 -4.08
C PHE A 41 -2.97 -16.88 -3.38
N GLU A 42 -2.84 -17.98 -2.64
CA GLU A 42 -3.95 -18.54 -1.85
C GLU A 42 -4.47 -17.55 -0.81
N PHE A 43 -3.57 -16.79 -0.17
CA PHE A 43 -3.95 -15.72 0.74
C PHE A 43 -4.69 -14.58 0.03
N PHE A 44 -4.21 -14.10 -1.13
CA PHE A 44 -4.91 -13.04 -1.84
C PHE A 44 -6.29 -13.49 -2.36
N LYS A 45 -6.41 -14.75 -2.81
CA LYS A 45 -7.70 -15.35 -3.17
C LYS A 45 -8.64 -15.43 -1.97
N SER A 46 -8.14 -15.75 -0.77
CA SER A 46 -8.98 -15.80 0.43
C SER A 46 -9.47 -14.43 0.90
N LEU A 47 -8.86 -13.34 0.43
CA LEU A 47 -9.39 -11.99 0.60
C LEU A 47 -10.49 -11.64 -0.42
N GLY A 48 -10.76 -12.50 -1.39
CA GLY A 48 -11.77 -12.26 -2.44
C GLY A 48 -11.21 -11.64 -3.73
N LEU A 49 -9.88 -11.59 -3.91
CA LEU A 49 -9.28 -11.16 -5.17
C LEU A 49 -9.35 -12.27 -6.23
N SER A 50 -9.78 -11.91 -7.44
CA SER A 50 -9.71 -12.78 -8.61
C SER A 50 -8.26 -12.97 -9.09
N GLU A 51 -8.01 -13.99 -9.91
CA GLU A 51 -6.69 -14.22 -10.49
C GLU A 51 -6.19 -13.05 -11.32
N LEU A 52 -7.09 -12.41 -12.08
CA LEU A 52 -6.76 -11.24 -12.90
C LEU A 52 -6.33 -10.05 -12.03
N GLU A 53 -7.04 -9.77 -10.94
CA GLU A 53 -6.65 -8.70 -10.00
C GLU A 53 -5.33 -9.00 -9.32
N ILE A 54 -5.09 -10.26 -8.93
CA ILE A 54 -3.79 -10.66 -8.36
C ILE A 54 -2.67 -10.46 -9.38
N ALA A 55 -2.91 -10.82 -10.65
CA ALA A 55 -1.96 -10.61 -11.73
C ALA A 55 -1.65 -9.13 -11.94
N GLU A 56 -2.68 -8.28 -11.95
CA GLU A 56 -2.52 -6.83 -12.07
C GLU A 56 -1.72 -6.24 -10.90
N ILE A 57 -2.07 -6.60 -9.66
CA ILE A 57 -1.38 -6.13 -8.46
C ILE A 57 0.11 -6.48 -8.52
N LEU A 58 0.43 -7.75 -8.76
CA LEU A 58 1.79 -8.26 -8.63
C LEU A 58 2.68 -7.92 -9.84
N SER A 59 2.11 -7.78 -11.04
CA SER A 59 2.87 -7.28 -12.20
C SER A 59 3.18 -5.78 -12.07
N THR A 60 2.28 -5.02 -11.45
CA THR A 60 2.50 -3.60 -11.16
C THR A 60 3.53 -3.41 -10.04
N GLU A 61 3.35 -4.10 -8.90
CA GLU A 61 4.20 -4.03 -7.71
C GLU A 61 4.82 -5.40 -7.35
N PRO A 62 5.84 -5.86 -8.10
CA PRO A 62 6.42 -7.20 -7.92
C PRO A 62 7.18 -7.37 -6.60
N TYR A 63 7.61 -6.29 -5.95
CA TYR A 63 8.33 -6.36 -4.67
C TYR A 63 7.46 -6.91 -3.52
N ILE A 64 6.12 -6.94 -3.67
CA ILE A 64 5.20 -7.67 -2.77
C ILE A 64 5.60 -9.16 -2.67
N LEU A 65 6.11 -9.75 -3.75
CA LEU A 65 6.55 -11.15 -3.77
C LEU A 65 7.76 -11.41 -2.87
N GLU A 66 8.61 -10.41 -2.62
CA GLU A 66 9.77 -10.54 -1.71
C GLU A 66 9.40 -10.39 -0.24
N ARG A 67 8.23 -9.83 0.08
CA ARG A 67 7.82 -9.61 1.46
C ARG A 67 7.46 -10.92 2.17
N SER A 68 7.64 -11.01 3.48
CA SER A 68 7.19 -12.19 4.21
C SER A 68 5.66 -12.23 4.25
N LEU A 69 5.06 -13.36 3.85
CA LEU A 69 3.61 -13.53 3.97
C LEU A 69 3.17 -13.42 5.44
N LYS A 70 3.84 -14.17 6.33
CA LYS A 70 3.49 -14.25 7.76
C LYS A 70 3.87 -13.01 8.55
N ASN A 71 5.04 -12.42 8.28
CA ASN A 71 5.59 -11.37 9.12
C ASN A 71 5.31 -9.96 8.58
N GLN A 72 4.71 -9.82 7.39
CA GLN A 72 4.50 -8.52 6.78
C GLN A 72 3.13 -8.39 6.09
N ILE A 73 2.83 -9.22 5.09
CA ILE A 73 1.59 -9.08 4.30
C ILE A 73 0.35 -9.33 5.17
N ILE A 74 0.30 -10.45 5.90
CA ILE A 74 -0.83 -10.77 6.79
C ILE A 74 -1.01 -9.71 7.88
N PRO A 75 0.03 -9.31 8.64
CA PRO A 75 -0.09 -8.23 9.62
C PRO A 75 -0.56 -6.91 9.01
N CYS A 76 -0.11 -6.55 7.80
CA CYS A 76 -0.57 -5.36 7.08
C CYS A 76 -2.08 -5.41 6.83
N VAL A 77 -2.57 -6.50 6.23
CA VAL A 77 -4.00 -6.68 5.94
C VAL A 77 -4.82 -6.69 7.22
N GLN A 78 -4.35 -7.36 8.29
CA GLN A 78 -5.03 -7.37 9.59
C GLN A 78 -5.11 -5.96 10.20
N LYS A 79 -4.03 -5.17 10.10
CA LYS A 79 -4.05 -3.80 10.58
C LYS A 79 -5.01 -2.92 9.79
N LEU A 80 -5.00 -3.04 8.46
CA LEU A 80 -5.95 -2.34 7.61
C LEU A 80 -7.39 -2.72 7.96
N ARG A 81 -7.67 -4.00 8.21
CA ARG A 81 -9.00 -4.46 8.65
C ARG A 81 -9.43 -3.83 9.97
N GLN A 82 -8.53 -3.71 10.95
CA GLN A 82 -8.82 -3.03 12.23
C GLN A 82 -9.18 -1.55 12.03
N ILE A 83 -8.55 -0.88 11.07
CA ILE A 83 -8.76 0.56 10.80
C ILE A 83 -10.02 0.77 9.96
N LEU A 84 -10.22 -0.07 8.94
CA LEU A 84 -11.21 0.12 7.89
C LEU A 84 -12.53 -0.64 8.13
N GLY A 85 -12.55 -1.49 9.16
CA GLY A 85 -13.74 -2.15 9.71
C GLY A 85 -14.19 -3.40 8.95
N ASN A 86 -13.95 -3.50 7.64
CA ASN A 86 -14.39 -4.64 6.83
C ASN A 86 -13.43 -4.94 5.66
N ASP A 87 -13.55 -6.13 5.08
CA ASP A 87 -12.68 -6.58 3.98
C ASP A 87 -12.91 -5.79 2.68
N GLU A 88 -14.13 -5.32 2.40
CA GLU A 88 -14.43 -4.51 1.22
C GLU A 88 -13.60 -3.21 1.19
N ASN A 89 -13.53 -2.49 2.31
CA ASN A 89 -12.71 -1.29 2.42
C ASN A 89 -11.22 -1.61 2.36
N VAL A 90 -10.78 -2.76 2.90
CA VAL A 90 -9.38 -3.20 2.79
C VAL A 90 -9.01 -3.45 1.33
N LEU A 91 -9.85 -4.17 0.59
CA LEU A 91 -9.64 -4.39 -0.85
C LEU A 91 -9.61 -3.08 -1.63
N ARG A 92 -10.50 -2.15 -1.31
CA ARG A 92 -10.53 -0.82 -1.93
C ARG A 92 -9.23 -0.04 -1.65
N ALA A 93 -8.71 -0.11 -0.44
CA ALA A 93 -7.43 0.52 -0.09
C ALA A 93 -6.23 -0.14 -0.81
N ILE A 94 -6.22 -1.47 -0.90
CA ILE A 94 -5.20 -2.21 -1.68
C ILE A 94 -5.25 -1.78 -3.15
N LYS A 95 -6.45 -1.71 -3.75
CA LYS A 95 -6.62 -1.29 -5.14
C LYS A 95 -6.23 0.17 -5.39
N ALA A 96 -6.34 1.04 -4.38
CA ALA A 96 -5.90 2.43 -4.47
C ALA A 96 -4.37 2.61 -4.37
N CYS A 97 -3.64 1.69 -3.72
CA CYS A 97 -2.17 1.61 -3.76
C CYS A 97 -1.73 0.19 -3.45
N TYR A 98 -1.38 -0.57 -4.48
CA TYR A 98 -0.86 -1.93 -4.36
C TYR A 98 0.34 -2.00 -3.42
N CYS A 99 1.18 -0.95 -3.45
CA CYS A 99 2.32 -0.70 -2.56
C CYS A 99 2.01 -0.78 -1.06
N ILE A 100 0.75 -0.66 -0.63
CA ILE A 100 0.37 -0.74 0.77
C ILE A 100 0.71 -2.09 1.39
N LEU A 101 0.68 -3.17 0.59
CA LEU A 101 0.99 -4.53 1.02
C LEU A 101 2.48 -4.72 1.35
N GLU A 102 3.32 -3.78 0.95
CA GLU A 102 4.74 -3.74 1.33
C GLU A 102 5.00 -2.96 2.62
N CYS A 103 4.00 -2.29 3.16
CA CYS A 103 4.20 -1.41 4.30
C CYS A 103 4.64 -2.19 5.55
N ASN A 104 5.65 -1.66 6.25
CA ASN A 104 5.92 -2.10 7.61
C ASN A 104 4.95 -1.42 8.57
N VAL A 105 3.99 -2.19 9.08
CA VAL A 105 2.93 -1.69 9.97
C VAL A 105 3.50 -1.00 11.20
N GLU A 106 4.42 -1.66 11.90
CA GLU A 106 4.93 -1.21 13.20
C GLU A 106 5.82 0.03 13.07
N LYS A 107 6.63 0.10 12.01
CA LYS A 107 7.62 1.17 11.83
C LYS A 107 7.09 2.38 11.09
N VAL A 108 6.05 2.23 10.27
CA VAL A 108 5.54 3.30 9.40
C VAL A 108 4.07 3.56 9.65
N LEU A 109 3.21 2.57 9.37
CA LEU A 109 1.77 2.82 9.33
C LEU A 109 1.20 3.22 10.68
N GLN A 110 1.53 2.47 11.72
CA GLN A 110 1.02 2.70 13.07
C GLN A 110 1.53 4.01 13.67
N PRO A 111 2.84 4.36 13.58
CA PRO A 111 3.32 5.68 13.96
C PRO A 111 2.59 6.82 13.24
N ASN A 112 2.39 6.71 11.92
CA ASN A 112 1.69 7.74 11.14
C ASN A 112 0.23 7.92 11.58
N ILE A 113 -0.47 6.84 11.89
CA ILE A 113 -1.84 6.91 12.42
C ILE A 113 -1.86 7.53 13.82
N SER A 114 -1.01 7.06 14.74
CA SER A 114 -0.95 7.59 16.10
C SER A 114 -0.64 9.09 16.11
N MET A 115 0.25 9.53 15.21
CA MET A 115 0.63 10.91 14.98
C MET A 115 -0.56 11.79 14.53
N LEU A 116 -1.42 11.28 13.64
CA LEU A 116 -2.65 11.98 13.22
C LEU A 116 -3.66 12.06 14.37
N VAL A 117 -3.85 10.96 15.10
CA VAL A 117 -4.75 10.92 16.27
C VAL A 117 -4.29 11.92 17.34
N SER A 118 -2.98 12.01 17.61
CA SER A 118 -2.46 12.98 18.58
C SER A 118 -2.62 14.44 18.14
N ARG A 119 -2.82 14.68 16.83
CA ARG A 119 -3.12 15.99 16.26
C ARG A 119 -4.62 16.28 16.13
N GLY A 120 -5.45 15.42 16.72
CA GLY A 120 -6.89 15.59 16.75
C GLY A 120 -7.59 15.22 15.45
N VAL A 121 -6.93 14.54 14.51
CA VAL A 121 -7.57 14.08 13.27
C VAL A 121 -8.53 12.93 13.60
N PRO A 122 -9.84 13.05 13.30
CA PRO A 122 -10.80 11.99 13.57
C PRO A 122 -10.49 10.71 12.79
N MET A 123 -10.73 9.54 13.41
CA MET A 123 -10.53 8.25 12.72
C MET A 123 -11.34 8.14 11.42
N SER A 124 -12.51 8.77 11.34
CA SER A 124 -13.32 8.82 10.12
C SER A 124 -12.62 9.51 8.95
N LEU A 125 -11.76 10.50 9.20
CA LEU A 125 -10.93 11.14 8.17
C LEU A 125 -9.67 10.34 7.88
N ILE A 126 -9.06 9.73 8.89
CA ILE A 126 -7.91 8.83 8.71
C ILE A 126 -8.31 7.67 7.78
N MET A 127 -9.49 7.06 7.98
CA MET A 127 -10.03 6.04 7.09
C MET A 127 -10.17 6.54 5.65
N LYS A 128 -10.58 7.80 5.43
CA LYS A 128 -10.66 8.39 4.08
C LYS A 128 -9.29 8.55 3.42
N MET A 129 -8.20 8.74 4.18
CA MET A 129 -6.84 8.79 3.61
C MET A 129 -6.46 7.47 2.92
N PHE A 130 -6.87 6.33 3.48
CA PHE A 130 -6.66 5.00 2.89
C PHE A 130 -7.50 4.74 1.64
N VAL A 131 -8.57 5.48 1.44
CA VAL A 131 -9.47 5.27 0.31
C VAL A 131 -9.08 6.15 -0.87
N PHE A 132 -8.70 7.41 -0.60
CA PHE A 132 -8.43 8.38 -1.66
C PHE A 132 -7.01 8.34 -2.20
N GLN A 133 -6.01 8.01 -1.37
CA GLN A 133 -4.63 7.75 -1.80
C GLN A 133 -3.80 7.25 -0.59
N PRO A 134 -3.71 5.93 -0.34
CA PRO A 134 -2.96 5.43 0.81
C PRO A 134 -1.48 5.79 0.82
N LYS A 135 -0.90 6.11 -0.34
CA LYS A 135 0.55 6.32 -0.50
C LYS A 135 1.13 7.37 0.46
N SER A 136 0.40 8.42 0.81
CA SER A 136 0.85 9.41 1.81
C SER A 136 1.06 8.79 3.20
N MET A 137 0.24 7.80 3.56
CA MET A 137 0.35 7.07 4.84
C MET A 137 1.58 6.15 4.90
N LEU A 138 2.25 5.93 3.77
CA LEU A 138 3.43 5.06 3.64
C LEU A 138 4.75 5.84 3.64
N MET A 139 4.69 7.17 3.73
CA MET A 139 5.88 8.02 3.87
C MET A 139 6.60 7.74 5.19
N ARG A 140 7.90 8.01 5.23
CA ARG A 140 8.68 7.93 6.48
C ARG A 140 8.05 8.85 7.51
N THR A 141 7.98 8.38 8.76
CA THR A 141 7.22 9.05 9.84
C THR A 141 7.59 10.51 10.03
N TYR A 142 8.87 10.85 9.94
CA TYR A 142 9.31 12.25 10.06
C TYR A 142 8.81 13.13 8.91
N GLN A 143 8.83 12.64 7.67
CA GLN A 143 8.38 13.39 6.48
C GLN A 143 6.87 13.58 6.51
N PHE A 144 6.16 12.52 6.92
CA PHE A 144 4.70 12.57 7.04
C PHE A 144 4.28 13.55 8.13
N SER A 145 4.96 13.53 9.29
CA SER A 145 4.75 14.50 10.37
C SER A 145 4.99 15.93 9.91
N GLU A 146 6.10 16.20 9.22
CA GLU A 146 6.41 17.54 8.71
C GLU A 146 5.32 18.05 7.75
N ALA A 147 4.86 17.21 6.83
CA ALA A 147 3.79 17.57 5.91
C ALA A 147 2.47 17.88 6.63
N VAL A 148 2.12 17.08 7.65
CA VAL A 148 0.91 17.31 8.45
C VAL A 148 1.02 18.60 9.26
N ASP A 149 2.15 18.84 9.93
CA ASP A 149 2.37 20.05 10.72
C ASP A 149 2.30 21.30 9.85
N GLU A 150 2.84 21.24 8.64
CA GLU A 150 2.79 22.35 7.70
C GLU A 150 1.37 22.63 7.22
N VAL A 151 0.59 21.60 6.90
CA VAL A 151 -0.83 21.75 6.55
C VAL A 151 -1.62 22.38 7.71
N MET A 152 -1.33 22.03 8.96
CA MET A 152 -1.96 22.66 10.13
C MET A 152 -1.54 24.13 10.28
N LYS A 153 -0.27 24.47 10.07
CA LYS A 153 0.22 25.87 10.11
C LYS A 153 -0.45 26.74 9.05
N LEU A 154 -0.77 26.18 7.89
CA LEU A 154 -1.53 26.85 6.83
C LEU A 154 -3.02 27.05 7.18
N GLY A 155 -3.47 26.62 8.36
CA GLY A 155 -4.82 26.86 8.86
C GLY A 155 -5.85 25.82 8.43
N PHE A 156 -5.45 24.70 7.85
CA PHE A 156 -6.38 23.61 7.55
C PHE A 156 -6.83 22.91 8.84
N ASP A 157 -8.14 22.90 9.08
CA ASP A 157 -8.74 22.23 10.25
C ASP A 157 -8.60 20.69 10.14
N PRO A 158 -7.95 20.02 11.10
CA PRO A 158 -7.78 18.56 11.11
C PRO A 158 -9.10 17.77 11.15
N ASN A 159 -10.24 18.42 11.43
CA ASN A 159 -11.57 17.82 11.40
C ASN A 159 -12.29 17.99 10.05
N ASN A 160 -11.66 18.61 9.06
CA ASN A 160 -12.24 18.84 7.74
C ASN A 160 -11.63 17.92 6.68
N LEU A 161 -12.43 17.50 5.68
CA LEU A 161 -11.93 16.72 4.55
C LEU A 161 -10.85 17.46 3.74
N LEU A 162 -10.89 18.80 3.70
CA LEU A 162 -9.88 19.61 3.04
C LEU A 162 -8.47 19.39 3.61
N PHE A 163 -8.35 19.12 4.91
CA PHE A 163 -7.08 18.76 5.54
C PHE A 163 -6.50 17.48 4.92
N VAL A 164 -7.31 16.43 4.74
CA VAL A 164 -6.87 15.18 4.10
C VAL A 164 -6.37 15.43 2.67
N LEU A 165 -7.05 16.28 1.92
CA LEU A 165 -6.66 16.63 0.54
C LEU A 165 -5.39 17.48 0.49
N ALA A 166 -5.19 18.37 1.47
CA ALA A 166 -3.98 19.18 1.59
C ALA A 166 -2.76 18.31 1.96
N VAL A 167 -2.88 17.44 2.99
CA VAL A 167 -1.82 16.48 3.36
C VAL A 167 -1.46 15.59 2.17
N ARG A 168 -2.46 15.10 1.43
CA ARG A 168 -2.22 14.33 0.21
C ARG A 168 -1.40 15.11 -0.81
N SER A 169 -1.79 16.35 -1.10
CA SER A 169 -1.11 17.20 -2.09
C SER A 169 0.34 17.46 -1.70
N MET A 170 0.58 17.73 -0.42
CA MET A 170 1.94 17.97 0.10
C MET A 170 2.78 16.69 0.12
N ALA A 171 2.19 15.52 0.38
CA ALA A 171 2.88 14.24 0.37
C ALA A 171 3.40 13.82 -1.02
N VAL A 172 2.76 14.29 -2.10
CA VAL A 172 3.16 13.97 -3.48
C VAL A 172 4.04 15.04 -4.13
N MET A 173 4.15 16.22 -3.52
CA MET A 173 5.01 17.30 -4.00
C MET A 173 6.31 17.34 -3.20
N SER A 174 7.45 17.61 -3.83
CA SER A 174 8.65 17.95 -3.06
C SER A 174 8.42 19.28 -2.35
N LYS A 175 9.00 19.44 -1.15
CA LYS A 175 8.92 20.69 -0.38
C LYS A 175 9.25 21.92 -1.24
N SER A 176 10.29 21.83 -2.07
CA SER A 176 10.70 22.88 -3.01
C SER A 176 9.65 23.24 -4.06
N LEU A 177 8.87 22.28 -4.57
CA LEU A 177 7.81 22.54 -5.55
C LEU A 177 6.55 23.11 -4.91
N TRP A 178 6.37 22.88 -3.61
CA TRP A 178 5.25 23.43 -2.86
C TRP A 178 5.47 24.89 -2.50
N GLU A 179 6.66 25.23 -1.98
CA GLU A 179 7.06 26.60 -1.62
C GLU A 179 7.00 27.58 -2.81
N GLN A 180 7.04 27.08 -4.05
CA GLN A 180 6.89 27.90 -5.27
C GLN A 180 5.43 28.21 -5.65
N LYS A 181 4.44 27.55 -5.04
CA LYS A 181 3.01 27.69 -5.37
C LYS A 181 2.19 28.43 -4.31
N VAL A 182 2.79 28.72 -3.16
CA VAL A 182 2.21 29.51 -2.06
C VAL A 182 2.75 30.94 -2.17
#